data_AF-U1N505-F1
#
_entry.id   AF-U1N505-F1
#
_cell.length_a   1.000
_cell.length_b   1.000
_cell.length_c   1.000
_cell.angle_alpha   90.00
_cell.angle_beta   90.00
_cell.angle_gamma   90.00
#
_symmetry.space_group_name_H-M   'P 1'
#
loop_
_entity.id
_entity.type
_entity.pdbx_description
1 polymer ?
#
loop_
_entity_poly.entity_id
_entity_poly.type
_entity_poly.pdbx_seq_one_letter_code
_entity_poly.pdbx_strand_id
1 'polypeptide(L)'
;MTVVVDDIIAWIDDVNETPLTELDFDALKQRHETLTGHRDCCEDVAHDRQAFLQETTNDCIDAGIRHRSLIPYLYQDFPVDHPVLATITTLNQLCRSCQRTVRDHLVRRV
;
A
#
# COMPACT_ATOMS: atom_id res chain seq x y z
N MET A 1 10.05 -3.91 4.08
CA MET A 1 9.28 -2.79 3.48
C MET A 1 9.09 -2.99 1.98
N THR A 2 10.14 -3.25 1.18
CA THR A 2 10.01 -3.56 -0.26
C THR A 2 9.33 -4.91 -0.53
N VAL A 3 9.69 -5.96 0.21
CA VAL A 3 9.10 -7.31 0.06
C VAL A 3 7.57 -7.31 0.19
N VAL A 4 7.03 -6.57 1.17
CA VAL A 4 5.57 -6.46 1.38
C VAL A 4 4.87 -5.80 0.19
N VAL A 5 5.47 -4.77 -0.40
CA VAL A 5 4.89 -4.07 -1.56
C VAL A 5 4.96 -4.95 -2.80
N ASP A 6 6.08 -5.62 -3.03
CA ASP A 6 6.26 -6.53 -4.16
C ASP A 6 5.30 -7.73 -4.07
N ASP A 7 5.09 -8.29 -2.87
CA ASP A 7 4.14 -9.38 -2.65
C ASP A 7 2.69 -8.96 -2.93
N ILE A 8 2.31 -7.74 -2.54
CA ILE A 8 0.96 -7.21 -2.82
C ILE A 8 0.78 -6.93 -4.32
N ILE A 9 1.80 -6.38 -5.00
CA ILE A 9 1.75 -6.14 -6.44
C ILE A 9 1.63 -7.48 -7.20
N ALA A 10 2.44 -8.47 -6.86
CA ALA A 10 2.39 -9.79 -7.46
C ALA A 10 1.03 -10.46 -7.25
N TRP A 11 0.45 -10.34 -6.05
CA TRP A 11 -0.88 -10.86 -5.79
C TRP A 11 -1.95 -10.15 -6.63
N ILE A 12 -1.90 -8.81 -6.73
CA ILE A 12 -2.85 -8.04 -7.55
C ILE A 12 -2.77 -8.43 -9.03
N ASP A 13 -1.55 -8.64 -9.54
CA ASP A 13 -1.32 -9.05 -10.93
C ASP A 13 -1.94 -10.42 -11.21
N ASP A 14 -1.60 -11.42 -10.40
CA ASP A 14 -2.12 -12.79 -10.47
C ASP A 14 -3.66 -12.82 -10.43
N VAL A 15 -4.27 -12.10 -9.48
CA VAL A 15 -5.73 -12.13 -9.38
C VAL A 15 -6.39 -11.37 -10.53
N ASN A 16 -5.75 -10.35 -11.12
CA ASN A 16 -6.29 -9.62 -12.27
C ASN A 16 -6.28 -10.43 -13.57
N GLU A 17 -5.48 -11.48 -13.67
CA GLU A 17 -5.54 -12.42 -14.80
C GLU A 17 -6.88 -13.18 -14.84
N THR A 18 -7.52 -13.39 -13.69
CA THR A 18 -8.83 -14.06 -13.61
C THR A 18 -9.98 -13.04 -13.63
N PRO A 19 -10.85 -13.06 -14.66
CA PRO A 19 -11.99 -12.16 -14.75
C PRO A 19 -12.96 -12.37 -13.58
N LEU A 20 -13.45 -11.28 -12.99
CA LEU A 20 -14.41 -11.33 -11.87
C LEU A 20 -15.72 -12.05 -12.23
N THR A 21 -16.07 -12.12 -13.51
CA THR A 21 -17.25 -12.82 -14.02
C THR A 21 -17.17 -14.35 -13.91
N GLU A 22 -15.96 -14.89 -13.83
CA GLU A 22 -15.67 -16.32 -13.72
C GLU A 22 -15.59 -16.79 -12.27
N LEU A 23 -15.58 -15.85 -11.31
CA LEU A 23 -15.50 -16.15 -9.89
C LEU A 23 -16.90 -16.33 -9.29
N ASP A 24 -17.02 -17.35 -8.44
CA ASP A 24 -18.18 -17.57 -7.59
C ASP A 24 -18.16 -16.63 -6.37
N PHE A 25 -19.30 -16.54 -5.68
CA PHE A 25 -19.48 -15.62 -4.55
C PHE A 25 -18.40 -15.79 -3.46
N ASP A 26 -18.06 -17.03 -3.10
CA ASP A 26 -17.05 -17.30 -2.07
C ASP A 26 -15.65 -16.85 -2.51
N ALA A 27 -15.32 -17.03 -3.79
CA ALA A 27 -14.05 -16.55 -4.35
C ALA A 27 -13.99 -15.02 -4.40
N LEU A 28 -15.09 -14.36 -4.74
CA LEU A 28 -15.21 -12.90 -4.68
C LEU A 28 -15.08 -12.36 -3.24
N LYS A 29 -15.70 -13.05 -2.27
CA LYS A 29 -15.60 -12.71 -0.85
C LYS A 29 -14.17 -12.86 -0.33
N GLN A 30 -13.51 -13.98 -0.63
CA GLN A 30 -12.13 -14.24 -0.23
C GLN A 30 -11.18 -13.19 -0.82
N ARG A 31 -11.35 -12.83 -2.10
CA ARG A 31 -10.57 -11.77 -2.75
C ARG A 31 -10.77 -10.41 -2.08
N HIS A 32 -12.00 -10.10 -1.65
CA HIS A 32 -12.30 -8.87 -0.91
C HIS A 32 -11.65 -8.84 0.49
N GLU A 33 -11.65 -9.97 1.20
CA GLU A 33 -11.00 -10.11 2.51
C GLU A 33 -9.48 -9.97 2.40
N THR A 34 -8.86 -10.62 1.41
CA THR A 34 -7.42 -10.48 1.15
C THR A 34 -7.03 -9.03 0.81
N LEU A 35 -7.84 -8.33 0.00
CA LEU A 35 -7.63 -6.90 -0.27
C LEU A 35 -7.71 -6.04 1.01
N THR A 36 -8.57 -6.42 1.96
CA THR A 36 -8.63 -5.72 3.26
C THR A 36 -7.35 -5.94 4.05
N GLY A 37 -6.86 -7.17 4.14
CA GLY A 37 -5.58 -7.47 4.81
C GLY A 37 -4.38 -6.76 4.18
N HIS A 38 -4.36 -6.63 2.84
CA HIS A 38 -3.32 -5.85 2.17
C HIS A 38 -3.40 -4.35 2.50
N ARG A 39 -4.61 -3.80 2.65
CA ARG A 39 -4.79 -2.39 3.05
C ARG A 39 -4.34 -2.15 4.48
N ASP A 40 -4.70 -3.03 5.41
CA ASP A 40 -4.26 -2.95 6.80
C ASP A 40 -2.72 -3.01 6.87
N CYS A 41 -2.09 -3.92 6.14
CA CYS A 41 -0.63 -4.02 6.07
C CYS A 41 0.03 -2.76 5.48
N CYS A 42 -0.58 -2.14 4.46
CA CYS A 42 -0.10 -0.87 3.91
C CYS A 42 -0.20 0.27 4.94
N GLU A 43 -1.29 0.32 5.71
CA GLU A 43 -1.50 1.31 6.76
C GLU A 43 -0.49 1.13 7.91
N ASP A 44 -0.22 -0.10 8.32
CA ASP A 44 0.79 -0.43 9.34
C ASP A 44 2.20 0.01 8.90
N VAL A 45 2.60 -0.32 7.66
CA VAL A 45 3.91 0.09 7.12
C VAL A 45 4.03 1.62 7.02
N ALA A 46 2.95 2.30 6.62
CA ALA A 46 2.93 3.76 6.59
C ALA A 46 3.05 4.33 8.01
N HIS A 47 2.34 3.76 8.98
CA HIS A 47 2.36 4.17 10.37
C HIS A 47 3.74 3.98 10.99
N ASP A 48 4.35 2.80 10.85
CA ASP A 48 5.70 2.50 11.33
C ASP A 48 6.73 3.46 10.73
N ARG A 49 6.61 3.74 9.42
CA ARG A 49 7.52 4.65 8.74
C ARG A 49 7.35 6.09 9.22
N GLN A 50 6.12 6.53 9.45
CA GLN A 50 5.84 7.85 10.00
C GLN A 50 6.30 8.00 11.45
N ALA A 51 6.07 6.98 12.29
CA ALA A 51 6.52 6.93 13.68
C ALA A 51 8.05 7.01 13.77
N PHE A 52 8.76 6.23 12.96
CA PHE A 52 10.23 6.29 12.88
C PHE A 52 10.73 7.69 12.49
N LEU A 53 10.09 8.34 11.50
CA LEU A 53 10.46 9.69 11.09
C LEU A 53 10.21 10.72 12.19
N GLN A 54 9.13 10.57 12.97
CA GLN A 54 8.83 11.44 14.10
C GLN A 54 9.78 11.24 15.28
N GLU A 55 10.07 10.00 15.65
CA GLU A 55 11.00 9.64 16.75
C GLU A 55 12.42 10.16 16.47
N THR A 56 12.92 9.92 15.25
CA THR A 56 14.25 10.41 14.84
C THR A 56 14.33 11.95 14.77
N THR A 57 13.20 12.62 14.63
CA THR A 57 13.11 14.09 14.67
C THR A 57 13.14 14.62 16.12
N ASN A 58 12.70 13.82 17.09
CA ASN A 58 12.54 14.25 18.48
C ASN A 58 13.75 13.91 19.38
N ASP A 59 14.46 12.82 19.12
CA ASP A 59 15.46 12.27 20.07
C ASP A 59 16.90 12.80 19.93
N CYS A 60 17.22 13.60 18.91
CA CYS A 60 18.50 14.29 18.86
C CYS A 60 18.45 15.49 17.91
N ILE A 61 18.64 16.70 18.44
CA ILE A 61 18.63 17.92 17.62
C ILE A 61 19.74 17.88 16.55
N ASP A 62 20.92 17.30 16.83
CA ASP A 62 22.01 17.19 15.83
C ASP A 62 21.81 16.01 14.85
N ALA A 63 21.43 14.82 15.34
CA ALA A 63 21.21 13.64 14.50
C ALA A 63 19.92 13.75 13.65
N GLY A 64 18.85 14.36 14.19
CA GLY A 64 17.59 14.63 13.49
C GLY A 64 17.75 15.65 12.36
N ILE A 65 18.61 16.67 12.53
CA ILE A 65 18.98 17.60 11.45
C ILE A 65 19.75 16.86 10.35
N ARG A 66 20.70 15.98 10.71
CA ARG A 66 21.41 15.14 9.71
C ARG A 66 20.47 14.17 9.00
N HIS A 67 19.50 13.58 9.69
CA HIS A 67 18.58 12.62 9.07
C HIS A 67 17.55 13.29 8.16
N ARG A 68 16.98 14.44 8.55
CA ARG A 68 16.12 15.26 7.69
C ARG A 68 16.85 15.78 6.45
N SER A 69 18.15 16.00 6.55
CA SER A 69 19.00 16.41 5.41
C SER A 69 19.43 15.23 4.52
N LEU A 70 19.50 14.01 5.08
CA LEU A 70 19.84 12.79 4.35
C LEU A 70 18.68 12.22 3.53
N ILE A 71 17.43 12.37 4.00
CA ILE A 71 16.25 11.86 3.28
C ILE A 71 16.12 12.44 1.86
N PRO A 72 16.27 13.76 1.64
CA PRO A 72 16.32 14.32 0.29
C PRO A 72 17.43 13.73 -0.58
N TYR A 73 18.59 13.39 0.01
CA TYR A 73 19.72 12.79 -0.72
C TYR A 73 19.45 11.31 -1.06
N LEU A 74 18.85 10.55 -0.14
CA LEU A 74 18.48 9.15 -0.34
C LEU A 74 17.35 8.97 -1.36
N TYR A 75 16.51 10.00 -1.54
CA TYR A 75 15.40 9.99 -2.47
C TYR A 75 15.56 10.97 -3.63
N GLN A 76 16.73 11.56 -3.84
CA GLN A 76 16.95 12.61 -4.85
C GLN A 76 16.65 12.12 -6.28
N ASP A 77 16.82 10.82 -6.51
CA ASP A 77 16.60 10.20 -7.83
C ASP A 77 15.12 9.88 -8.09
N PHE A 78 14.24 10.10 -7.09
CA PHE A 78 12.81 9.91 -7.22
C PHE A 78 12.09 11.25 -7.41
N PRO A 79 11.04 11.31 -8.25
CA PRO A 79 10.34 12.55 -8.59
C PRO A 79 9.46 13.12 -7.46
N VAL A 80 9.51 12.53 -6.27
CA VAL A 80 8.65 12.87 -5.12
C VAL A 80 9.47 12.82 -3.83
N ASP A 81 9.17 13.70 -2.87
CA ASP A 81 9.96 13.87 -1.64
C ASP A 81 9.94 12.61 -0.74
N HIS A 82 8.87 11.83 -0.83
CA HIS A 82 8.66 10.62 -0.03
C HIS A 82 8.15 9.47 -0.91
N PRO A 83 9.02 8.86 -1.75
CA PRO A 83 8.60 7.88 -2.75
C PRO A 83 7.96 6.64 -2.12
N VAL A 84 8.43 6.21 -0.94
CA VAL A 84 7.82 5.10 -0.20
C VAL A 84 6.36 5.40 0.17
N LEU A 85 6.08 6.59 0.73
CA LEU A 85 4.71 6.98 1.10
C LEU A 85 3.83 7.20 -0.14
N ALA A 86 4.39 7.75 -1.21
CA ALA A 86 3.69 7.90 -2.48
C ALA A 86 3.29 6.56 -3.08
N THR A 87 4.19 5.56 -3.09
CA THR A 87 3.90 4.20 -3.56
C THR A 87 2.83 3.53 -2.71
N ILE A 88 2.94 3.59 -1.38
CA ILE A 88 1.94 2.99 -0.47
C ILE A 88 0.56 3.63 -0.66
N THR A 89 0.51 4.96 -0.81
CA THR A 89 -0.76 5.68 -1.05
C THR A 89 -1.38 5.26 -2.38
N THR A 90 -0.57 5.14 -3.43
CA THR A 90 -1.02 4.71 -4.76
C THR A 90 -1.55 3.28 -4.72
N LEU A 91 -0.86 2.39 -4.01
CA LEU A 91 -1.26 0.99 -3.86
C LEU A 91 -2.58 0.87 -3.07
N ASN A 92 -2.75 1.64 -1.99
CA ASN A 92 -4.02 1.68 -1.24
C ASN A 92 -5.19 2.18 -2.13
N GLN A 93 -4.95 3.18 -2.98
CA GLN A 93 -5.96 3.66 -3.94
C GLN A 93 -6.32 2.59 -4.98
N LEU A 94 -5.35 1.82 -5.46
CA LEU A 94 -5.57 0.72 -6.39
C LEU A 94 -6.43 -0.37 -5.74
N CYS A 95 -6.06 -0.82 -4.53
CA CYS A 95 -6.83 -1.80 -3.75
C CYS A 95 -8.28 -1.34 -3.53
N ARG A 96 -8.48 -0.05 -3.17
CA ARG A 96 -9.82 0.53 -2.99
C ARG A 96 -10.64 0.50 -4.28
N SER A 97 -10.01 0.76 -5.42
CA SER A 97 -10.65 0.72 -6.73
C SER A 97 -11.07 -0.71 -7.09
N CYS A 98 -10.18 -1.69 -6.89
CA CYS A 98 -10.49 -3.11 -7.07
C CYS A 98 -11.65 -3.56 -6.15
N GLN A 99 -11.63 -3.21 -4.86
CA GLN A 99 -12.71 -3.53 -3.92
C GLN A 99 -14.06 -2.95 -4.37
N ARG A 100 -14.05 -1.72 -4.90
CA ARG A 100 -15.27 -1.09 -5.41
C ARG A 100 -15.83 -1.83 -6.62
N THR A 101 -14.98 -2.21 -7.57
CA THR A 101 -15.37 -3.00 -8.74
C THR A 101 -15.97 -4.36 -8.34
N VAL A 102 -15.35 -5.06 -7.38
CA VAL A 102 -15.87 -6.34 -6.86
C VAL A 102 -17.24 -6.15 -6.21
N ARG A 103 -17.39 -5.10 -5.39
CA ARG A 103 -18.66 -4.80 -4.72
C ARG A 103 -19.77 -4.45 -5.72
N ASP A 104 -19.47 -3.65 -6.73
CA ASP A 104 -20.43 -3.29 -7.78
C ASP A 104 -20.86 -4.53 -8.58
N HIS A 105 -19.95 -5.50 -8.79
CA HIS A 105 -20.28 -6.78 -9.42
C HIS A 105 -21.17 -7.66 -8.54
N LEU A 106 -20.87 -7.76 -7.23
CA LEU A 106 -21.68 -8.51 -6.26
C LEU A 106 -23.12 -7.98 -6.17
N VAL A 107 -23.31 -6.65 -6.16
CA VAL A 107 -24.66 -6.05 -6.06
C VAL A 107 -25.46 -6.19 -7.36
N ARG A 108 -24.82 -6.30 -8.53
CA ARG A 108 -25.51 -6.49 -9.83
C ARG A 108 -25.94 -7.93 -10.11
N ARG A 109 -25.33 -8.92 -9.45
CA ARG A 109 -25.61 -10.35 -9.65
C ARG A 109 -26.68 -10.91 -8.69
N VAL A 110 -27.12 -10.14 -7.69
CA VAL A 110 -28.23 -10.44 -6.77
C VAL A 110 -29.51 -9.77 -7.27
#